data_AF-A0AAW2H6M1-F1
#
_entry.id   AF-A0AAW2H6M1-F1
#
_cell.length_a   1.000
_cell.length_b   1.000
_cell.length_c   1.000
_cell.angle_alpha   90.00
_cell.angle_beta   90.00
_cell.angle_gamma   90.00
#
_symmetry.space_group_name_H-M   'P 1'
#
loop_
_entity.id
_entity.type
_entity.pdbx_description
1 polymer ?
#
loop_
_entity_poly.entity_id
_entity_poly.type
_entity_poly.pdbx_seq_one_letter_code
_entity_poly.pdbx_strand_id
1 'polypeptide(L)'
;MEMQFFTRPTEDEEWFNFWKEHRYSFYQGIGINSKNLRFKEHGKEELAHYAKSACDIEYKFPFGWQEIEGIHNRCDYDLKRHMEYSGKQVFNYNDPQTQQSYIPYVIETSAGLTRAFLMALCDAYEEEKLENEETRTVLKLHPYLAPITVAFLPLVKKDGLDELARTLRWELKRDFRTDYDHSGAIGRRYRRQDEIGTPFCVTVDYESLQDKTVTVRRRDDMRQTTKDFLRNKVVSSALDLLEERGFLSQITHPKELEGLLSQGEQNFYVGIDPTGSSLHIGHLVPILAATHLVQAGHKAIFVVGGATALIGDPSETGLSFLEFNYQILQSYDFLTLFERENCRLQIGGEDQWGNIVAGIDLIRRVKAQQAYGMTFKLVTRSDGKKMGKTEKGAIFLDVNLTSPYEMYQYWRNVSDEDVQRFLLLYTFLPVQEILLATKQKGQALNQAKDKLAYEAVKLIHGELKAKEAQQAARSLFSGNGREGQVPQLTLRVSDISSEMNILDFCVMIGLCSSKGEARRIWEGGGLYAEGKRVEDISSQCLTTLLKGNSVLMRQGKKKYIRVMLDKKEA
;
A
#
# COMPACT_ATOMS: atom_id res chain seq x y z
N MET A 1 22.86 -12.57 -3.68
CA MET A 1 21.95 -11.46 -4.04
C MET A 1 22.82 -10.41 -4.65
N GLU A 2 22.48 -9.98 -5.86
CA GLU A 2 23.30 -9.06 -6.64
C GLU A 2 22.45 -7.87 -7.04
N MET A 3 23.06 -6.69 -6.98
CA MET A 3 22.47 -5.44 -7.44
C MET A 3 23.49 -4.73 -8.30
N GLN A 4 23.04 -4.28 -9.48
CA GLN A 4 23.84 -3.48 -10.40
C GLN A 4 23.26 -2.07 -10.46
N PHE A 5 24.11 -1.09 -10.19
CA PHE A 5 23.82 0.33 -10.24
C PHE A 5 24.53 0.94 -11.46
N PHE A 6 23.75 1.60 -12.31
CA PHE A 6 24.24 2.20 -13.55
C PHE A 6 24.53 3.68 -13.33
N THR A 7 25.73 4.12 -13.71
CA THR A 7 26.19 5.50 -13.52
C THR A 7 26.94 6.05 -14.72
N ARG A 8 27.16 7.36 -14.75
CA ARG A 8 28.00 8.01 -15.75
C ARG A 8 29.45 7.58 -15.59
N PRO A 9 30.22 7.43 -16.69
CA PRO A 9 31.65 7.11 -16.62
C PRO A 9 32.51 8.07 -15.77
N THR A 10 32.07 9.31 -15.57
CA THR A 10 32.81 10.34 -14.80
C THR A 10 32.45 10.35 -13.31
N GLU A 11 31.39 9.67 -12.90
CA GLU A 11 30.86 9.67 -11.53
C GLU A 11 31.06 8.31 -10.83
N ASP A 12 31.68 7.35 -11.51
CA ASP A 12 31.80 5.96 -11.08
C ASP A 12 32.52 5.81 -9.73
N GLU A 13 33.61 6.53 -9.50
CA GLU A 13 34.34 6.52 -8.22
C GLU A 13 33.51 7.10 -7.06
N GLU A 14 32.72 8.15 -7.32
CA GLU A 14 31.83 8.73 -6.30
C GLU A 14 30.78 7.71 -5.87
N TRP A 15 30.13 7.07 -6.85
CA TRP A 15 29.12 6.05 -6.60
C TRP A 15 29.71 4.77 -5.99
N PHE A 16 30.92 4.37 -6.38
CA PHE A 16 31.63 3.26 -5.76
C PHE A 16 31.85 3.50 -4.26
N ASN A 17 32.37 4.68 -3.90
CA ASN A 17 32.58 5.05 -2.50
C ASN A 17 31.25 5.19 -1.74
N PHE A 18 30.22 5.76 -2.37
CA PHE A 18 28.88 5.81 -1.80
C PHE A 18 28.37 4.40 -1.45
N TRP A 19 28.43 3.46 -2.39
CA TRP A 19 27.96 2.10 -2.16
C TRP A 19 28.80 1.37 -1.10
N LYS A 20 30.12 1.57 -1.10
CA LYS A 20 31.02 1.03 -0.06
C LYS A 20 30.58 1.43 1.35
N GLU A 21 30.39 2.72 1.59
CA GLU A 21 29.96 3.24 2.89
C GLU A 21 28.50 2.90 3.21
N HIS A 22 27.62 2.93 2.21
CA HIS A 22 26.20 2.62 2.37
C HIS A 22 25.98 1.16 2.77
N ARG A 23 26.69 0.23 2.12
CA ARG A 23 26.62 -1.21 2.42
C ARG A 23 27.28 -1.53 3.77
N TYR A 24 28.38 -0.89 4.12
CA TYR A 24 28.97 -1.03 5.46
C TYR A 24 28.02 -0.53 6.56
N SER A 25 27.43 0.64 6.35
CA SER A 25 26.44 1.24 7.26
C SER A 25 25.19 0.36 7.41
N PHE A 26 24.78 -0.35 6.36
CA PHE A 26 23.68 -1.32 6.44
C PHE A 26 23.95 -2.42 7.47
N TYR A 27 25.15 -3.00 7.49
CA TYR A 27 25.51 -4.03 8.48
C TYR A 27 25.53 -3.48 9.91
N GLN A 28 26.03 -2.26 10.10
CA GLN A 28 25.95 -1.60 11.41
C GLN A 28 24.49 -1.32 11.81
N GLY A 29 23.65 -0.90 10.86
CA GLY A 29 22.23 -0.60 11.08
C GLY A 29 21.38 -1.81 11.47
N ILE A 30 21.79 -3.02 11.08
CA ILE A 30 21.16 -4.27 11.54
C ILE A 30 21.83 -4.85 12.80
N GLY A 31 22.67 -4.06 13.48
CA GLY A 31 23.23 -4.38 14.79
C GLY A 31 24.52 -5.20 14.80
N ILE A 32 25.19 -5.38 13.65
CA ILE A 32 26.46 -6.12 13.61
C ILE A 32 27.57 -5.31 14.26
N ASN A 33 28.35 -5.97 15.13
CA ASN A 33 29.43 -5.35 15.86
C ASN A 33 30.54 -4.86 14.92
N SER A 34 30.78 -3.55 14.91
CA SER A 34 31.79 -2.94 14.03
C SER A 34 33.21 -3.41 14.31
N LYS A 35 33.51 -3.97 15.48
CA LYS A 35 34.83 -4.58 15.77
C LYS A 35 35.09 -5.85 14.96
N ASN A 36 34.02 -6.49 14.49
CA ASN A 36 34.06 -7.70 13.67
C ASN A 36 33.92 -7.40 12.18
N LEU A 37 33.79 -6.14 11.78
CA LEU A 37 33.67 -5.71 10.39
C LEU A 37 34.93 -4.95 9.96
N ARG A 38 35.32 -5.11 8.69
CA ARG A 38 36.36 -4.30 8.07
C ARG A 38 36.18 -4.25 6.55
N PHE A 39 36.80 -3.25 5.94
CA PHE A 39 37.06 -3.26 4.51
C PHE A 39 38.35 -4.01 4.19
N LYS A 40 38.33 -4.75 3.08
CA LYS A 40 39.52 -5.29 2.44
C LYS A 40 39.53 -4.83 0.98
N GLU A 41 40.44 -3.92 0.66
CA GLU A 41 40.63 -3.45 -0.71
C GLU A 41 41.46 -4.47 -1.49
N HIS A 42 41.06 -4.73 -2.74
CA HIS A 42 41.80 -5.66 -3.60
C HIS A 42 43.03 -4.97 -4.18
N GLY A 43 44.17 -5.65 -4.11
CA GLY A 43 45.40 -5.20 -4.77
C GLY A 43 45.33 -5.37 -6.29
N LYS A 44 46.31 -4.78 -7.02
CA LYS A 44 46.39 -4.89 -8.50
C LYS A 44 46.43 -6.33 -9.03
N GLU A 45 46.91 -7.28 -8.23
CA GLU A 45 47.01 -8.70 -8.58
C GLU A 45 45.74 -9.50 -8.25
N GLU A 46 44.84 -8.95 -7.43
CA GLU A 46 43.58 -9.58 -7.01
C GLU A 46 42.37 -9.08 -7.81
N LEU A 47 42.51 -7.93 -8.50
CA LEU A 47 41.46 -7.35 -9.33
C LEU A 47 41.16 -8.25 -10.54
N ALA A 48 39.87 -8.54 -10.74
CA ALA A 48 39.41 -9.12 -11.99
C ALA A 48 39.75 -8.18 -13.17
N HIS A 49 40.05 -8.74 -14.33
CA HIS A 49 40.52 -7.98 -15.51
C HIS A 49 39.54 -6.92 -16.02
N TYR A 50 38.29 -6.96 -15.56
CA TYR A 50 37.20 -6.05 -15.91
C TYR A 50 36.85 -5.05 -14.80
N ALA A 51 37.40 -5.20 -13.59
CA ALA A 51 37.11 -4.32 -12.46
C ALA A 51 38.16 -3.21 -12.38
N LYS A 52 37.71 -1.95 -12.34
CA LYS A 52 38.56 -0.79 -12.09
C LYS A 52 38.99 -0.71 -10.62
N SER A 53 38.05 -0.98 -9.73
CA SER A 53 38.23 -0.98 -8.27
C SER A 53 37.33 -2.04 -7.65
N ALA A 54 37.80 -2.68 -6.56
CA ALA A 54 37.07 -3.70 -5.83
C ALA A 54 37.36 -3.61 -4.33
N CYS A 55 36.32 -3.78 -3.52
CA CYS A 55 36.42 -3.81 -2.08
C CYS A 55 35.46 -4.84 -1.50
N ASP A 56 35.98 -5.66 -0.60
CA ASP A 56 35.18 -6.59 0.18
C ASP A 56 34.85 -5.98 1.53
N ILE A 57 33.63 -6.25 2.00
CA ILE A 57 33.27 -6.18 3.40
C ILE A 57 33.54 -7.57 3.98
N GLU A 58 34.43 -7.65 4.96
CA GLU A 58 34.75 -8.89 5.67
C GLU A 58 34.20 -8.89 7.08
N TYR A 59 33.75 -10.06 7.51
CA TYR A 59 33.38 -10.35 8.90
C TYR A 59 34.36 -11.29 9.57
N LYS A 60 34.65 -11.05 10.85
CA LYS A 60 35.51 -11.89 11.69
C LYS A 60 34.71 -13.05 12.28
N PHE A 61 34.60 -14.15 11.53
CA PHE A 61 34.04 -15.40 12.04
C PHE A 61 34.96 -16.06 13.08
N PRO A 62 34.45 -17.01 13.89
CA PRO A 62 35.28 -17.78 14.82
C PRO A 62 36.46 -18.52 14.17
N PHE A 63 36.35 -18.82 12.87
CA PHE A 63 37.39 -19.47 12.05
C PHE A 63 38.21 -18.50 11.19
N GLY A 64 38.06 -17.18 11.38
CA GLY A 64 38.86 -16.15 10.70
C GLY A 64 38.04 -15.13 9.91
N TRP A 65 38.75 -14.21 9.26
CA TRP A 65 38.13 -13.20 8.40
C TRP A 65 37.65 -13.83 7.10
N GLN A 66 36.39 -13.58 6.75
CA GLN A 66 35.84 -13.96 5.46
C GLN A 66 34.95 -12.86 4.89
N GLU A 67 34.95 -12.77 3.57
CA GLU A 67 34.08 -11.89 2.79
C GLU A 67 32.60 -12.23 2.99
N ILE A 68 31.78 -11.22 3.27
CA ILE A 68 30.32 -11.32 3.35
C ILE A 68 29.61 -10.61 2.19
N GLU A 69 30.25 -9.57 1.63
CA GLU A 69 29.75 -8.81 0.50
C GLU A 69 30.91 -8.16 -0.26
N GLY A 70 30.89 -8.28 -1.60
CA GLY A 70 31.85 -7.65 -2.50
C GLY A 70 31.21 -6.45 -3.22
N ILE A 71 31.96 -5.36 -3.33
CA ILE A 71 31.58 -4.14 -4.06
C ILE A 71 32.58 -3.92 -5.19
N HIS A 72 32.10 -3.86 -6.42
CA HIS A 72 32.93 -3.82 -7.62
C HIS A 72 32.54 -2.64 -8.52
N ASN A 73 33.52 -1.86 -8.95
CA ASN A 73 33.38 -0.97 -10.09
C ASN A 73 33.79 -1.74 -11.35
N ARG A 74 32.81 -2.20 -12.13
CA ARG A 74 32.98 -3.05 -13.32
C ARG A 74 33.02 -2.24 -14.63
N CYS A 75 32.94 -0.91 -14.53
CA CYS A 75 32.88 0.00 -15.67
C CYS A 75 31.83 -0.47 -16.70
N ASP A 76 32.17 -0.40 -17.99
CA ASP A 76 31.29 -0.78 -19.10
C ASP A 76 31.64 -2.13 -19.73
N TYR A 77 32.53 -2.91 -19.11
CA TYR A 77 33.07 -4.13 -19.72
C TYR A 77 31.98 -5.13 -20.10
N ASP A 78 31.08 -5.45 -19.15
CA ASP A 78 30.02 -6.44 -19.38
C ASP A 78 29.04 -5.97 -20.47
N LEU A 79 28.71 -4.69 -20.48
CA LEU A 79 27.81 -4.09 -21.46
C LEU A 79 28.44 -4.07 -22.85
N LYS A 80 29.72 -3.70 -22.96
CA LYS A 80 30.48 -3.73 -24.22
C LYS A 80 30.56 -5.14 -24.78
N ARG A 81 30.92 -6.13 -23.95
CA ARG A 81 30.97 -7.54 -24.35
C ARG A 81 29.61 -8.02 -24.84
N HIS A 82 28.54 -7.70 -24.13
CA HIS A 82 27.20 -8.10 -24.56
C HIS A 82 26.84 -7.48 -25.93
N MET A 83 27.14 -6.20 -26.17
CA MET A 83 26.87 -5.58 -27.48
C MET A 83 27.71 -6.20 -28.60
N GLU A 84 28.99 -6.51 -28.32
CA GLU A 84 29.90 -7.19 -29.25
C GLU A 84 29.35 -8.54 -29.70
N TYR A 85 28.96 -9.41 -28.75
CA TYR A 85 28.49 -10.76 -29.06
C TYR A 85 27.03 -10.85 -29.50
N SER A 86 26.17 -9.92 -29.07
CA SER A 86 24.76 -9.89 -29.49
C SER A 86 24.56 -9.21 -30.85
N GLY A 87 25.52 -8.41 -31.31
CA GLY A 87 25.42 -7.60 -32.52
C GLY A 87 24.44 -6.42 -32.40
N LYS A 88 23.96 -6.10 -31.19
CA LYS A 88 22.95 -5.06 -30.94
C LYS A 88 23.54 -3.90 -30.12
N GLN A 89 23.33 -2.66 -30.58
CA GLN A 89 23.77 -1.43 -29.88
C GLN A 89 22.74 -0.94 -28.86
N VAL A 90 22.32 -1.81 -27.93
CA VAL A 90 21.16 -1.56 -27.03
C VAL A 90 21.50 -0.83 -25.74
N PHE A 91 22.77 -0.74 -25.34
CA PHE A 91 23.18 -0.13 -24.06
C PHE A 91 23.74 1.27 -24.18
N ASN A 92 23.61 1.90 -25.35
CA ASN A 92 23.98 3.29 -25.50
C ASN A 92 22.87 4.18 -24.91
N TYR A 93 23.12 4.76 -23.75
CA TYR A 93 22.17 5.61 -23.04
C TYR A 93 22.26 7.04 -23.56
N ASN A 94 21.13 7.56 -24.03
CA ASN A 94 21.01 8.95 -24.45
C ASN A 94 20.48 9.78 -23.29
N ASP A 95 21.35 10.59 -22.73
CA ASP A 95 21.01 11.40 -21.57
C ASP A 95 20.19 12.63 -21.98
N PRO A 96 18.93 12.77 -21.54
CA PRO A 96 18.07 13.87 -21.97
C PRO A 96 18.46 15.23 -21.40
N GLN A 97 19.27 15.28 -20.33
CA GLN A 97 19.69 16.54 -19.70
C GLN A 97 20.96 17.10 -20.35
N THR A 98 21.90 16.23 -20.66
CA THR A 98 23.22 16.58 -21.20
C THR A 98 23.32 16.41 -22.71
N GLN A 99 22.34 15.75 -23.33
CA GLN A 99 22.32 15.37 -24.76
C GLN A 99 23.52 14.53 -25.20
N GLN A 100 24.20 13.88 -24.25
CA GLN A 100 25.33 13.00 -24.51
C GLN A 100 24.88 11.54 -24.58
N SER A 101 25.55 10.78 -25.44
CA SER A 101 25.34 9.35 -25.63
C SER A 101 26.54 8.60 -25.04
N TYR A 102 26.30 7.70 -24.10
CA TYR A 102 27.37 6.92 -23.46
C TYR A 102 26.89 5.53 -23.01
N ILE A 103 27.83 4.61 -22.85
CA ILE A 103 27.58 3.32 -22.20
C ILE A 103 27.74 3.55 -20.69
N PRO A 104 26.71 3.28 -19.87
CA PRO A 104 26.81 3.50 -18.43
C PRO A 104 27.84 2.55 -17.81
N TYR A 105 28.50 3.03 -16.76
CA TYR A 105 29.35 2.20 -15.92
C TYR A 105 28.51 1.46 -14.88
N VAL A 106 28.95 0.26 -14.51
CA VAL A 106 28.25 -0.63 -13.59
C VAL A 106 29.01 -0.68 -12.27
N ILE A 107 28.35 -0.24 -11.20
CA ILE A 107 28.75 -0.53 -9.82
C ILE A 107 27.91 -1.69 -9.32
N GLU A 108 28.57 -2.75 -8.89
CA GLU A 108 27.92 -3.98 -8.45
C GLU A 108 28.14 -4.20 -6.96
N THR A 109 27.09 -4.59 -6.25
CA THR A 109 27.17 -5.08 -4.87
C THR A 109 26.64 -6.51 -4.85
N SER A 110 27.46 -7.46 -4.38
CA SER A 110 27.09 -8.88 -4.31
C SER A 110 27.25 -9.41 -2.90
N ALA A 111 26.15 -9.87 -2.29
CA ALA A 111 26.12 -10.42 -0.95
C ALA A 111 25.58 -11.86 -0.94
N GLY A 112 26.26 -12.74 -0.22
CA GLY A 112 25.83 -14.13 -0.05
C GLY A 112 24.82 -14.28 1.08
N LEU A 113 23.59 -14.74 0.79
CA LEU A 113 22.55 -14.93 1.81
C LEU A 113 23.01 -15.86 2.93
N THR A 114 23.63 -16.98 2.58
CA THR A 114 24.11 -17.98 3.55
C THR A 114 25.18 -17.39 4.49
N ARG A 115 26.14 -16.63 3.94
CA ARG A 115 27.19 -15.99 4.76
C ARG A 115 26.62 -14.88 5.63
N ALA A 116 25.70 -14.06 5.10
CA ALA A 116 25.03 -13.03 5.87
C ALA A 116 24.20 -13.61 7.02
N PHE A 117 23.50 -14.73 6.79
CA PHE A 117 22.76 -15.45 7.82
C PHE A 117 23.69 -16.01 8.91
N LEU A 118 24.77 -16.69 8.50
CA LEU A 118 25.76 -17.22 9.44
C LEU A 118 26.42 -16.11 10.25
N MET A 119 26.78 -14.99 9.62
CA MET A 119 27.33 -13.81 10.27
C MET A 119 26.37 -13.30 11.35
N ALA A 120 25.09 -13.09 11.01
CA ALA A 120 24.10 -12.59 11.96
C ALA A 120 23.92 -13.51 13.17
N LEU A 121 23.97 -14.83 12.97
CA LEU A 121 23.92 -15.81 14.06
C LEU A 121 25.20 -15.78 14.91
N CYS A 122 26.38 -15.77 14.29
CA CYS A 122 27.65 -15.73 15.00
C CYS A 122 27.82 -14.44 15.81
N ASP A 123 27.40 -13.30 15.28
CA ASP A 123 27.54 -12.00 15.96
C ASP A 123 26.54 -11.85 17.12
N ALA A 124 25.34 -12.43 16.97
CA ALA A 124 24.31 -12.39 18.00
C ALA A 124 24.53 -13.41 19.13
N TYR A 125 25.23 -14.51 18.88
CA TYR A 125 25.39 -15.59 19.85
C TYR A 125 26.32 -15.22 21.00
N GLU A 126 25.82 -15.38 22.22
CA GLU A 126 26.58 -15.16 23.44
C GLU A 126 26.20 -16.19 24.51
N GLU A 127 27.21 -16.67 25.24
CA GLU A 127 27.03 -17.42 26.49
C GLU A 127 27.40 -16.53 27.67
N GLU A 128 26.38 -16.13 28.43
CA GLU A 128 26.55 -15.22 29.56
C GLU A 128 26.53 -15.97 30.87
N LYS A 129 27.50 -15.69 31.75
CA LYS A 129 27.45 -16.10 33.16
C LYS A 129 26.64 -15.10 33.96
N LEU A 130 25.68 -15.61 34.70
CA LEU A 130 24.78 -14.84 35.54
C LEU A 130 25.32 -14.73 36.97
N GLU A 131 24.77 -13.80 37.74
CA GLU A 131 25.15 -13.55 39.14
C GLU A 131 24.98 -14.78 40.04
N ASN A 132 24.05 -15.68 39.69
CA ASN A 132 23.79 -16.93 40.38
C ASN A 132 24.67 -18.11 39.89
N GLU A 133 25.77 -17.83 39.19
CA GLU A 133 26.69 -18.80 38.56
C GLU A 133 26.06 -19.69 37.46
N GLU A 134 24.77 -19.51 37.14
CA GLU A 134 24.16 -20.16 36.00
C GLU A 134 24.64 -19.54 34.68
N THR A 135 24.72 -20.36 33.63
CA THR A 135 25.03 -19.87 32.28
C THR A 135 23.74 -19.78 31.47
N ARG A 136 23.56 -18.71 30.70
CA ARG A 136 22.51 -18.59 29.69
C ARG A 136 23.10 -18.50 28.29
N THR A 137 22.47 -19.20 27.35
CA THR A 137 22.68 -19.00 25.92
C THR A 137 21.69 -17.98 25.41
N VAL A 138 22.15 -16.97 24.67
CA VAL A 138 21.30 -15.91 24.13
C VAL A 138 21.70 -15.56 22.71
N LEU A 139 20.71 -15.35 21.85
CA LEU A 139 20.91 -14.72 20.54
C LEU A 139 20.50 -13.24 20.62
N LYS A 140 21.46 -12.32 20.72
CA LYS A 140 21.27 -10.87 20.72
C LYS A 140 20.93 -10.30 19.34
N LEU A 141 19.99 -10.94 18.63
CA LEU A 141 19.53 -10.48 17.32
C LEU A 141 18.93 -9.08 17.42
N HIS A 142 19.29 -8.21 16.48
CA HIS A 142 18.62 -6.92 16.34
C HIS A 142 17.11 -7.15 16.11
N PRO A 143 16.20 -6.32 16.68
CA PRO A 143 14.75 -6.53 16.56
C PRO A 143 14.21 -6.70 15.13
N TYR A 144 14.85 -6.07 14.14
CA TYR A 144 14.52 -6.28 12.71
C TYR A 144 14.84 -7.70 12.21
N LEU A 145 15.89 -8.32 12.72
CA LEU A 145 16.32 -9.67 12.34
C LEU A 145 15.65 -10.77 13.16
N ALA A 146 15.18 -10.46 14.36
CA ALA A 146 14.62 -11.45 15.28
C ALA A 146 13.40 -12.16 14.66
N PRO A 147 13.36 -13.51 14.62
CA PRO A 147 12.25 -14.25 14.01
C PRO A 147 10.93 -14.00 14.73
N ILE A 148 11.00 -13.80 16.05
CA ILE A 148 9.91 -13.36 16.91
C ILE A 148 10.35 -12.06 17.57
N THR A 149 9.49 -11.05 17.54
CA THR A 149 9.75 -9.75 18.15
C THR A 149 9.23 -9.69 19.59
N VAL A 150 8.06 -10.27 19.85
CA VAL A 150 7.42 -10.26 21.17
C VAL A 150 6.81 -11.63 21.49
N ALA A 151 7.14 -12.21 22.64
CA ALA A 151 6.50 -13.44 23.14
C ALA A 151 5.54 -13.15 24.29
N PHE A 152 4.36 -13.76 24.28
CA PHE A 152 3.34 -13.62 25.34
C PHE A 152 3.33 -14.86 26.24
N LEU A 153 3.58 -14.63 27.53
CA LEU A 153 3.86 -15.67 28.51
C LEU A 153 2.89 -15.54 29.71
N PRO A 154 1.69 -16.15 29.64
CA PRO A 154 0.76 -16.12 30.77
C PRO A 154 1.34 -16.88 31.97
N LEU A 155 1.26 -16.33 33.19
CA LEU A 155 1.84 -16.94 34.38
C LEU A 155 1.30 -18.36 34.60
N VAL A 156 -0.01 -18.51 34.49
CA VAL A 156 -0.73 -19.80 34.52
C VAL A 156 -1.73 -19.88 33.37
N LYS A 157 -2.18 -21.11 33.04
CA LYS A 157 -3.15 -21.37 31.97
C LYS A 157 -4.60 -21.06 32.36
N LYS A 158 -4.89 -20.96 33.66
CA LYS A 158 -6.25 -20.80 34.18
C LYS A 158 -6.50 -19.35 34.59
N ASP A 159 -7.69 -19.10 35.13
CA ASP A 159 -8.07 -17.86 35.80
C ASP A 159 -8.11 -16.62 34.89
N GLY A 160 -8.31 -16.79 33.58
CA GLY A 160 -8.42 -15.66 32.65
C GLY A 160 -7.10 -15.11 32.11
N LEU A 161 -5.95 -15.57 32.63
CA LEU A 161 -4.64 -15.07 32.22
C LEU A 161 -4.23 -15.55 30.82
N ASP A 162 -4.61 -16.78 30.46
CA ASP A 162 -4.38 -17.31 29.11
C ASP A 162 -5.18 -16.50 28.08
N GLU A 163 -6.46 -16.29 28.35
CA GLU A 163 -7.35 -15.50 27.51
C GLU A 163 -6.82 -14.07 27.35
N LEU A 164 -6.42 -13.41 28.43
CA LEU A 164 -5.84 -12.06 28.36
C LEU A 164 -4.53 -12.04 27.55
N ALA A 165 -3.63 -13.00 27.75
CA ALA A 165 -2.39 -13.08 26.98
C ALA A 165 -2.63 -13.31 25.49
N ARG A 166 -3.63 -14.11 25.13
CA ARG A 166 -4.05 -14.34 23.74
C ARG A 166 -4.65 -13.08 23.12
N THR A 167 -5.48 -12.35 23.87
CA THR A 167 -6.05 -11.07 23.43
C THR A 167 -4.94 -10.05 23.18
N LEU A 168 -4.05 -9.81 24.15
CA LEU A 168 -2.94 -8.87 23.98
C LEU A 168 -2.01 -9.27 22.82
N ARG A 169 -1.77 -10.57 22.64
CA ARG A 169 -1.04 -11.08 21.48
C ARG A 169 -1.76 -10.77 20.18
N TRP A 170 -3.08 -10.95 20.13
CA TRP A 170 -3.90 -10.69 18.95
C TRP A 170 -3.87 -9.22 18.54
N GLU A 171 -3.80 -8.31 19.51
CA GLU A 171 -3.62 -6.89 19.25
C GLU A 171 -2.24 -6.61 18.63
N LEU A 172 -1.18 -7.13 19.25
CA LEU A 172 0.21 -6.82 18.86
C LEU A 172 0.71 -7.62 17.64
N LYS A 173 0.09 -8.76 17.29
CA LYS A 173 0.49 -9.55 16.11
C LYS A 173 0.28 -8.82 14.79
N ARG A 174 -0.50 -7.74 14.78
CA ARG A 174 -0.71 -6.88 13.60
C ARG A 174 0.56 -6.11 13.22
N ASP A 175 1.28 -5.66 14.24
CA ASP A 175 2.46 -4.81 14.08
C ASP A 175 3.78 -5.60 14.27
N PHE A 176 3.73 -6.73 14.98
CA PHE A 176 4.92 -7.50 15.37
C PHE A 176 4.79 -9.00 15.09
N ARG A 177 5.92 -9.67 14.86
CA ARG A 177 6.00 -11.14 14.85
C ARG A 177 5.86 -11.63 16.29
N THR A 178 4.81 -12.37 16.60
CA THR A 178 4.50 -12.76 17.98
C THR A 178 4.47 -14.27 18.21
N ASP A 179 5.00 -14.67 19.36
CA ASP A 179 4.92 -16.05 19.86
C ASP A 179 4.11 -16.11 21.16
N TYR A 180 3.73 -17.31 21.56
CA TYR A 180 2.97 -17.57 22.77
C TYR A 180 3.46 -18.88 23.41
N ASP A 181 3.83 -18.82 24.69
CA ASP A 181 4.28 -20.01 25.45
C ASP A 181 3.73 -20.01 26.88
N HIS A 182 2.98 -21.05 27.21
CA HIS A 182 2.44 -21.32 28.54
C HIS A 182 3.06 -22.57 29.21
N SER A 183 4.06 -23.18 28.58
CA SER A 183 4.61 -24.47 28.99
C SER A 183 5.73 -24.31 30.02
N GLY A 184 5.64 -25.04 31.13
CA GLY A 184 6.63 -25.02 32.21
C GLY A 184 6.69 -23.71 33.00
N ALA A 185 7.71 -23.54 33.83
CA ALA A 185 7.89 -22.34 34.65
C ALA A 185 8.33 -21.12 33.81
N ILE A 186 7.91 -19.92 34.22
CA ILE A 186 8.16 -18.67 33.48
C ILE A 186 9.64 -18.44 33.16
N GLY A 187 10.54 -18.76 34.09
CA GLY A 187 11.99 -18.65 33.88
C GLY A 187 12.50 -19.51 32.71
N ARG A 188 11.99 -20.75 32.56
CA ARG A 188 12.35 -21.62 31.43
C ARG A 188 11.84 -21.07 30.10
N ARG A 189 10.68 -20.41 30.11
CA ARG A 189 10.11 -19.77 28.91
C ARG A 189 10.96 -18.58 28.49
N TYR A 190 11.38 -17.73 29.42
CA TYR A 190 12.34 -16.67 29.12
C TYR A 190 13.64 -17.22 28.52
N ARG A 191 14.19 -18.33 29.04
CA ARG A 191 15.40 -18.96 28.47
C ARG A 191 15.22 -19.41 27.02
N ARG A 192 14.12 -20.10 26.70
CA ARG A 192 13.84 -20.49 25.31
C ARG A 192 13.73 -19.30 24.37
N GLN A 193 13.11 -18.22 24.85
CA GLN A 193 12.96 -16.99 24.08
C GLN A 193 14.30 -16.25 23.92
N ASP A 194 15.18 -16.28 24.92
CA ASP A 194 16.57 -15.80 24.83
C ASP A 194 17.36 -16.62 23.78
N GLU A 195 17.21 -17.95 23.76
CA GLU A 195 17.90 -18.88 22.83
C GLU A 195 17.53 -18.66 21.36
N ILE A 196 16.27 -18.30 21.08
CA ILE A 196 15.81 -17.99 19.70
C ILE A 196 15.92 -16.50 19.35
N GLY A 197 16.38 -15.69 20.30
CA GLY A 197 16.67 -14.28 20.12
C GLY A 197 15.45 -13.36 20.11
N THR A 198 14.37 -13.72 20.81
CA THR A 198 13.19 -12.87 20.96
C THR A 198 13.52 -11.64 21.84
N PRO A 199 13.45 -10.40 21.30
CA PRO A 199 13.87 -9.20 22.04
C PRO A 199 13.01 -8.87 23.27
N PHE A 200 11.71 -9.14 23.20
CA PHE A 200 10.75 -8.77 24.25
C PHE A 200 9.89 -9.95 24.67
N CYS A 201 9.73 -10.15 25.97
CA CYS A 201 8.74 -11.06 26.54
C CYS A 201 7.73 -10.26 27.36
N VAL A 202 6.44 -10.54 27.16
CA VAL A 202 5.32 -9.95 27.90
C VAL A 202 4.74 -11.02 28.80
N THR A 203 4.85 -10.81 30.10
CA THR A 203 4.30 -11.70 31.11
C THR A 203 2.97 -11.16 31.60
N VAL A 204 1.96 -12.04 31.59
CA VAL A 204 0.60 -11.75 32.02
C VAL A 204 0.35 -12.48 33.33
N ASP A 205 0.19 -11.74 34.41
CA ASP A 205 0.03 -12.21 35.78
C ASP A 205 -1.31 -11.74 36.39
N TYR A 206 -1.56 -12.08 37.65
CA TYR A 206 -2.81 -11.70 38.31
C TYR A 206 -2.98 -10.17 38.47
N GLU A 207 -1.88 -9.42 38.60
CA GLU A 207 -1.90 -7.95 38.61
C GLU A 207 -2.35 -7.42 37.24
N SER A 208 -2.04 -8.13 36.16
CA SER A 208 -2.47 -7.75 34.81
C SER A 208 -3.99 -7.71 34.64
N LEU A 209 -4.73 -8.56 35.36
CA LEU A 209 -6.21 -8.54 35.35
C LEU A 209 -6.79 -7.39 36.16
N GLN A 210 -6.12 -6.99 37.24
CA GLN A 210 -6.62 -6.00 38.20
C GLN A 210 -6.25 -4.58 37.77
N ASP A 211 -4.95 -4.39 37.50
CA ASP A 211 -4.34 -3.07 37.30
C ASP A 211 -4.14 -2.74 35.82
N LYS A 212 -4.46 -3.70 34.93
CA LYS A 212 -4.34 -3.57 33.47
C LYS A 212 -2.93 -3.12 33.04
N THR A 213 -1.95 -3.75 33.67
CA THR A 213 -0.54 -3.63 33.35
C THR A 213 0.00 -4.97 32.87
N VAL A 214 1.16 -4.99 32.23
CA VAL A 214 1.90 -6.21 31.95
C VAL A 214 3.37 -6.02 32.28
N THR A 215 4.03 -7.12 32.61
CA THR A 215 5.47 -7.11 32.83
C THR A 215 6.19 -7.35 31.51
N VAL A 216 6.91 -6.34 31.01
CA VAL A 216 7.73 -6.44 29.79
C VAL A 216 9.18 -6.69 30.19
N ARG A 217 9.74 -7.83 29.77
CA ARG A 217 11.15 -8.17 29.92
C ARG A 217 11.89 -7.95 28.60
N ARG A 218 13.04 -7.28 28.68
CA ARG A 218 14.00 -7.16 27.57
C ARG A 218 15.02 -8.29 27.63
N ARG A 219 15.37 -8.88 26.49
CA ARG A 219 16.35 -9.97 26.38
C ARG A 219 17.75 -9.56 26.81
N ASP A 220 18.23 -8.43 26.29
CA ASP A 220 19.66 -8.04 26.36
C ASP A 220 20.11 -7.75 27.79
N ASP A 221 19.37 -6.92 28.52
CA ASP A 221 19.69 -6.52 29.91
C ASP A 221 18.87 -7.27 30.96
N MET A 222 17.98 -8.18 30.54
CA MET A 222 17.03 -8.90 31.40
C MET A 222 16.09 -7.99 32.21
N ARG A 223 16.07 -6.69 31.92
CA ARG A 223 15.33 -5.72 32.73
C ARG A 223 13.84 -5.93 32.52
N GLN A 224 13.13 -5.99 33.64
CA GLN A 224 11.68 -6.07 33.69
C GLN A 224 11.11 -4.70 34.02
N THR A 225 10.11 -4.29 33.25
CA THR A 225 9.36 -3.06 33.51
C THR A 225 7.88 -3.33 33.39
N THR A 226 7.13 -2.96 34.43
CA THR A 226 5.68 -2.92 34.38
C THR A 226 5.24 -1.80 33.44
N LYS A 227 4.34 -2.12 32.51
CA LYS A 227 3.80 -1.19 31.52
C LYS A 227 2.29 -1.28 31.51
N ASP A 228 1.64 -0.12 31.64
CA ASP A 228 0.20 -0.01 31.42
C ASP A 228 -0.10 -0.34 29.97
N PHE A 229 -0.98 -1.32 29.73
CA PHE A 229 -1.57 -1.48 28.41
C PHE A 229 -2.81 -0.60 28.24
N LEU A 230 -3.23 0.13 29.28
CA LEU A 230 -4.34 1.09 29.26
C LEU A 230 -4.09 2.39 28.48
N ARG A 231 -2.83 2.72 28.13
CA ARG A 231 -2.54 3.99 27.43
C ARG A 231 -2.81 3.96 25.94
N ASN A 232 -2.99 2.78 25.37
CA ASN A 232 -3.74 2.60 24.15
C ASN A 232 -5.01 1.89 24.58
N LYS A 233 -6.17 2.48 24.28
CA LYS A 233 -7.48 1.82 24.33
C LYS A 233 -7.26 0.32 24.07
N VAL A 234 -7.63 -0.55 25.03
CA VAL A 234 -7.77 -2.01 24.80
C VAL A 234 -8.29 -2.12 23.37
N VAL A 235 -7.47 -2.65 22.46
CA VAL A 235 -7.85 -2.66 21.05
C VAL A 235 -8.87 -3.77 20.93
N SER A 236 -10.09 -3.38 21.25
CA SER A 236 -11.22 -3.42 20.35
C SER A 236 -11.10 -4.61 19.40
N SER A 237 -11.89 -5.65 19.67
CA SER A 237 -12.04 -6.82 18.82
C SER A 237 -12.10 -6.42 17.33
N ALA A 238 -11.86 -7.36 16.41
CA ALA A 238 -11.96 -7.04 14.99
C ALA A 238 -13.31 -6.36 14.64
N LEU A 239 -14.36 -6.71 15.39
CA LEU A 239 -15.67 -6.06 15.34
C LEU A 239 -15.65 -4.60 15.84
N ASP A 240 -15.08 -4.34 17.01
CA ASP A 240 -15.00 -2.98 17.56
C ASP A 240 -14.14 -2.05 16.68
N LEU A 241 -13.10 -2.57 16.03
CA LEU A 241 -12.31 -1.78 15.07
C LEU A 241 -13.18 -1.36 13.87
N LEU A 242 -13.99 -2.29 13.36
CA LEU A 242 -14.92 -2.01 12.27
C LEU A 242 -16.00 -1.00 12.72
N GLU A 243 -16.46 -1.09 13.97
CA GLU A 243 -17.38 -0.12 14.56
C GLU A 243 -16.74 1.27 14.71
N GLU A 244 -15.53 1.35 15.27
CA GLU A 244 -14.79 2.60 15.47
C GLU A 244 -14.47 3.30 14.15
N ARG A 245 -14.18 2.52 13.09
CA ARG A 245 -13.99 3.04 11.73
C ARG A 245 -15.29 3.37 11.01
N GLY A 246 -16.43 3.00 11.57
CA GLY A 246 -17.77 3.30 11.04
C GLY A 246 -18.20 2.41 9.88
N PHE A 247 -17.65 1.21 9.74
CA PHE A 247 -18.04 0.25 8.69
C PHE A 247 -19.42 -0.34 8.92
N LEU A 248 -19.74 -0.72 10.17
CA LEU A 248 -20.90 -1.55 10.48
C LEU A 248 -22.24 -0.85 10.20
N SER A 249 -23.15 -1.54 9.51
CA SER A 249 -24.58 -1.20 9.46
C SER A 249 -25.39 -2.13 10.36
N GLN A 250 -25.43 -3.43 10.06
CA GLN A 250 -26.19 -4.43 10.84
C GLN A 250 -25.34 -5.67 11.13
N ILE A 251 -25.59 -6.31 12.27
CA ILE A 251 -24.94 -7.56 12.68
C ILE A 251 -25.95 -8.48 13.35
N THR A 252 -25.80 -9.80 13.15
CA THR A 252 -26.60 -10.80 13.86
C THR A 252 -25.92 -11.21 15.17
N HIS A 253 -26.69 -11.35 16.25
CA HIS A 253 -26.22 -11.87 17.55
C HIS A 253 -24.89 -11.23 18.02
N PRO A 254 -24.85 -9.90 18.28
CA PRO A 254 -23.60 -9.16 18.51
C PRO A 254 -22.60 -9.80 19.46
N LYS A 255 -23.07 -10.22 20.64
CA LYS A 255 -22.23 -10.84 21.69
C LYS A 255 -21.65 -12.19 21.26
N GLU A 256 -22.42 -12.99 20.54
CA GLU A 256 -21.97 -14.28 20.04
C GLU A 256 -20.99 -14.12 18.88
N LEU A 257 -21.24 -13.16 17.99
CA LEU A 257 -20.33 -12.84 16.89
C LEU A 257 -18.99 -12.32 17.40
N GLU A 258 -19.00 -11.44 18.39
CA GLU A 258 -17.79 -10.99 19.09
C GLU A 258 -17.04 -12.16 19.72
N GLY A 259 -17.77 -13.07 20.40
CA GLY A 259 -17.21 -14.30 20.94
C GLY A 259 -16.57 -15.19 19.87
N LEU A 260 -17.25 -15.40 18.74
CA LEU A 260 -16.74 -16.20 17.62
C LEU A 260 -15.43 -15.60 17.07
N LEU A 261 -15.41 -14.29 16.81
CA LEU A 261 -14.23 -13.59 16.29
C LEU A 261 -13.08 -13.55 17.31
N SER A 262 -13.37 -13.71 18.61
CA SER A 262 -12.35 -13.75 19.66
C SER A 262 -11.77 -15.16 19.91
N GLN A 263 -12.43 -16.21 19.43
CA GLN A 263 -12.05 -17.61 19.69
C GLN A 263 -10.91 -18.13 18.80
N GLY A 264 -10.46 -17.36 17.81
CA GLY A 264 -9.35 -17.72 16.92
C GLY A 264 -9.59 -17.35 15.46
N GLU A 265 -8.91 -18.04 14.56
CA GLU A 265 -9.12 -17.89 13.12
C GLU A 265 -10.55 -18.32 12.76
N GLN A 266 -11.24 -17.50 11.96
CA GLN A 266 -12.60 -17.75 11.49
C GLN A 266 -12.64 -17.63 9.98
N ASN A 267 -13.38 -18.52 9.34
CA ASN A 267 -13.62 -18.44 7.90
C ASN A 267 -14.90 -17.63 7.67
N PHE A 268 -14.79 -16.60 6.85
CA PHE A 268 -15.91 -15.77 6.45
C PHE A 268 -15.91 -15.56 4.94
N TYR A 269 -17.06 -15.26 4.36
CA TYR A 269 -17.14 -15.04 2.92
C TYR A 269 -17.78 -13.71 2.53
N VAL A 270 -17.38 -13.23 1.35
CA VAL A 270 -17.89 -12.03 0.68
C VAL A 270 -18.36 -12.44 -0.70
N GLY A 271 -19.62 -12.20 -1.02
CA GLY A 271 -20.13 -12.32 -2.40
C GLY A 271 -19.81 -11.07 -3.20
N ILE A 272 -19.28 -11.24 -4.41
CA ILE A 272 -19.05 -10.18 -5.38
C ILE A 272 -19.68 -10.59 -6.70
N ASP A 273 -20.72 -9.86 -7.11
CA ASP A 273 -21.37 -10.04 -8.40
C ASP A 273 -20.75 -9.10 -9.44
N PRO A 274 -20.06 -9.62 -10.46
CA PRO A 274 -19.46 -8.79 -11.50
C PRO A 274 -20.53 -8.23 -12.44
N THR A 275 -20.93 -6.98 -12.22
CA THR A 275 -21.91 -6.26 -13.06
C THR A 275 -21.28 -5.51 -14.24
N GLY A 276 -19.95 -5.54 -14.36
CA GLY A 276 -19.20 -4.90 -15.44
C GLY A 276 -17.76 -5.40 -15.53
N SER A 277 -17.00 -4.84 -16.47
CA SER A 277 -15.61 -5.25 -16.72
C SER A 277 -14.62 -4.81 -15.64
N SER A 278 -15.02 -3.95 -14.71
CA SER A 278 -14.22 -3.48 -13.58
C SER A 278 -15.09 -3.18 -12.37
N LEU A 279 -14.53 -3.44 -11.19
CA LEU A 279 -15.04 -2.87 -9.94
C LEU A 279 -14.85 -1.34 -9.93
N HIS A 280 -15.59 -0.70 -9.04
CA HIS A 280 -15.53 0.74 -8.78
C HIS A 280 -15.47 0.98 -7.28
N ILE A 281 -15.17 2.21 -6.85
CA ILE A 281 -14.93 2.53 -5.43
C ILE A 281 -16.08 2.14 -4.49
N GLY A 282 -17.33 2.11 -4.95
CA GLY A 282 -18.47 1.60 -4.17
C GLY A 282 -18.35 0.13 -3.71
N HIS A 283 -17.57 -0.71 -4.41
CA HIS A 283 -17.32 -2.10 -4.05
C HIS A 283 -16.19 -2.25 -3.02
N LEU A 284 -15.42 -1.18 -2.75
CA LEU A 284 -14.25 -1.27 -1.88
C LEU A 284 -14.62 -1.43 -0.41
N VAL A 285 -15.76 -0.92 0.06
CA VAL A 285 -16.08 -0.92 1.50
C VAL A 285 -16.16 -2.34 2.07
N PRO A 286 -16.91 -3.29 1.46
CA PRO A 286 -16.86 -4.69 1.91
C PRO A 286 -15.48 -5.32 1.80
N ILE A 287 -14.72 -5.02 0.73
CA ILE A 287 -13.37 -5.56 0.52
C ILE A 287 -12.39 -5.03 1.60
N LEU A 288 -12.49 -3.76 1.95
CA LEU A 288 -11.66 -3.11 2.96
C LEU A 288 -11.99 -3.60 4.36
N ALA A 289 -13.28 -3.75 4.67
CA ALA A 289 -13.72 -4.38 5.91
C ALA A 289 -13.25 -5.84 6.01
N ALA A 290 -13.37 -6.61 4.92
CA ALA A 290 -12.81 -7.97 4.83
C ALA A 290 -11.29 -7.96 5.07
N THR A 291 -10.58 -6.99 4.52
CA THR A 291 -9.13 -6.86 4.70
C THR A 291 -8.77 -6.57 6.17
N HIS A 292 -9.57 -5.78 6.89
CA HIS A 292 -9.38 -5.60 8.34
C HIS A 292 -9.58 -6.90 9.12
N LEU A 293 -10.57 -7.73 8.77
CA LEU A 293 -10.75 -9.05 9.37
C LEU A 293 -9.57 -10.00 9.04
N VAL A 294 -9.05 -9.95 7.82
CA VAL A 294 -7.85 -10.72 7.43
C VAL A 294 -6.61 -10.26 8.19
N GLN A 295 -6.40 -8.95 8.34
CA GLN A 295 -5.32 -8.40 9.17
C GLN A 295 -5.48 -8.76 10.65
N ALA A 296 -6.72 -8.92 11.11
CA ALA A 296 -6.98 -9.46 12.44
C ALA A 296 -6.55 -10.94 12.50
N GLY A 297 -6.55 -11.70 11.41
CA GLY A 297 -6.12 -13.09 11.34
C GLY A 297 -7.25 -14.08 11.08
N HIS A 298 -8.34 -13.60 10.49
CA HIS A 298 -9.41 -14.42 9.94
C HIS A 298 -9.14 -14.70 8.45
N LYS A 299 -9.86 -15.67 7.88
CA LYS A 299 -9.68 -16.09 6.49
C LYS A 299 -10.89 -15.66 5.66
N ALA A 300 -10.64 -14.83 4.66
CA ALA A 300 -11.66 -14.40 3.70
C ALA A 300 -11.81 -15.41 2.56
N ILE A 301 -13.05 -15.67 2.16
CA ILE A 301 -13.42 -16.40 0.94
C ILE A 301 -14.17 -15.41 0.03
N PHE A 302 -13.56 -15.04 -1.08
CA PHE A 302 -14.22 -14.19 -2.08
C PHE A 302 -14.94 -15.07 -3.10
N VAL A 303 -16.28 -14.99 -3.12
CA VAL A 303 -17.11 -15.70 -4.08
C VAL A 303 -17.42 -14.76 -5.23
N VAL A 304 -16.98 -15.11 -6.43
CA VAL A 304 -17.38 -14.41 -7.65
C VAL A 304 -18.63 -15.07 -8.18
N GLY A 305 -19.71 -14.30 -8.23
CA GLY A 305 -21.06 -14.77 -8.52
C GLY A 305 -21.30 -15.16 -9.98
N GLY A 306 -20.69 -16.24 -10.47
CA GLY A 306 -20.87 -16.67 -11.86
C GLY A 306 -22.31 -17.05 -12.23
N ALA A 307 -23.05 -17.65 -11.30
CA ALA A 307 -24.47 -18.01 -11.50
C ALA A 307 -25.43 -16.91 -11.04
N THR A 308 -25.13 -16.24 -9.92
CA THR A 308 -25.92 -15.14 -9.36
C THR A 308 -25.91 -13.92 -10.30
N ALA A 309 -24.78 -13.60 -10.93
CA ALA A 309 -24.69 -12.50 -11.89
C ALA A 309 -25.49 -12.74 -13.18
N LEU A 310 -25.76 -14.00 -13.57
CA LEU A 310 -26.62 -14.30 -14.72
C LEU A 310 -28.11 -14.02 -14.46
N ILE A 311 -28.49 -13.98 -13.18
CA ILE A 311 -29.85 -13.68 -12.75
C ILE A 311 -30.01 -12.19 -12.47
N GLY A 312 -29.03 -11.59 -11.78
CA GLY A 312 -29.05 -10.19 -11.35
C GLY A 312 -29.81 -10.00 -10.03
N ASP A 313 -29.32 -9.05 -9.22
CA ASP A 313 -29.99 -8.62 -7.98
C ASP A 313 -31.28 -7.85 -8.35
N PRO A 314 -32.40 -8.00 -7.63
CA PRO A 314 -33.69 -7.44 -8.01
C PRO A 314 -33.68 -5.94 -8.32
N SER A 315 -34.23 -5.58 -9.48
CA SER A 315 -34.38 -4.16 -9.86
C SER A 315 -35.44 -3.42 -9.02
N GLU A 316 -35.25 -2.11 -8.84
CA GLU A 316 -36.25 -1.21 -8.20
C GLU A 316 -37.59 -1.11 -8.98
N THR A 317 -37.65 -1.65 -10.20
CA THR A 317 -38.81 -1.54 -11.12
C THR A 317 -39.71 -2.78 -11.16
N GLY A 318 -39.35 -3.85 -10.44
CA GLY A 318 -40.14 -5.09 -10.34
C GLY A 318 -39.27 -6.35 -10.27
N LEU A 319 -39.82 -7.41 -9.70
CA LEU A 319 -39.17 -8.72 -9.53
C LEU A 319 -39.63 -9.69 -10.62
N SER A 320 -38.72 -10.12 -11.50
CA SER A 320 -38.94 -11.30 -12.35
C SER A 320 -38.85 -12.59 -11.51
N PHE A 321 -39.37 -13.70 -12.04
CA PHE A 321 -39.26 -15.01 -11.38
C PHE A 321 -37.80 -15.41 -11.14
N LEU A 322 -36.87 -15.02 -12.03
CA LEU A 322 -35.45 -15.32 -11.86
C LEU A 322 -34.86 -14.48 -10.72
N GLU A 323 -35.07 -13.16 -10.71
CA GLU A 323 -34.61 -12.26 -9.64
C GLU A 323 -35.19 -12.68 -8.27
N PHE A 324 -36.43 -13.16 -8.23
CA PHE A 324 -37.05 -13.66 -7.00
C PHE A 324 -36.31 -14.88 -6.42
N ASN A 325 -35.73 -15.74 -7.26
CA ASN A 325 -34.99 -16.93 -6.82
C ASN A 325 -33.52 -16.64 -6.49
N TYR A 326 -33.03 -15.42 -6.71
CA TYR A 326 -31.65 -15.01 -6.39
C TYR A 326 -31.28 -15.32 -4.93
N GLN A 327 -32.17 -14.97 -3.99
CA GLN A 327 -31.96 -15.18 -2.55
C GLN A 327 -31.74 -16.66 -2.19
N ILE A 328 -32.41 -17.59 -2.88
CA ILE A 328 -32.27 -19.03 -2.63
C ILE A 328 -30.87 -19.49 -3.03
N LEU A 329 -30.35 -19.02 -4.16
CA LEU A 329 -29.02 -19.39 -4.64
C LEU A 329 -27.93 -18.86 -3.69
N GLN A 330 -28.00 -17.59 -3.31
CA GLN A 330 -27.04 -17.02 -2.37
C GLN A 330 -27.11 -17.68 -0.98
N SER A 331 -28.30 -18.07 -0.53
CA SER A 331 -28.45 -18.85 0.71
C SER A 331 -27.76 -20.21 0.61
N TYR A 332 -27.86 -20.85 -0.55
CA TYR A 332 -27.21 -22.13 -0.83
C TYR A 332 -25.68 -22.02 -0.93
N ASP A 333 -25.17 -20.89 -1.43
CA ASP A 333 -23.73 -20.58 -1.39
C ASP A 333 -23.22 -20.58 0.06
N PHE A 334 -23.95 -19.91 0.97
CA PHE A 334 -23.56 -19.90 2.38
C PHE A 334 -23.58 -21.31 2.99
N LEU A 335 -24.64 -22.09 2.74
CA LEU A 335 -24.71 -23.48 3.20
C LEU A 335 -23.53 -24.32 2.69
N THR A 336 -23.19 -24.17 1.41
CA THR A 336 -22.09 -24.91 0.77
C THR A 336 -20.74 -24.56 1.39
N LEU A 337 -20.46 -23.27 1.60
CA LEU A 337 -19.23 -22.82 2.24
C LEU A 337 -19.17 -23.18 3.73
N PHE A 338 -20.32 -23.20 4.40
CA PHE A 338 -20.41 -23.65 5.78
C PHE A 338 -19.98 -25.11 5.94
N GLU A 339 -20.40 -25.97 5.01
CA GLU A 339 -20.06 -27.40 4.99
C GLU A 339 -18.62 -27.66 4.57
N ARG A 340 -18.17 -27.05 3.48
CA ARG A 340 -16.88 -27.37 2.84
C ARG A 340 -15.70 -26.66 3.48
N GLU A 341 -15.91 -25.41 3.86
CA GLU A 341 -14.84 -24.50 4.27
C GLU A 341 -15.00 -24.07 5.73
N ASN A 342 -15.91 -24.68 6.50
CA ASN A 342 -16.20 -24.26 7.88
C ASN A 342 -16.51 -22.76 8.00
N CYS A 343 -17.12 -22.17 6.97
CA CYS A 343 -17.45 -20.75 6.94
C CYS A 343 -18.64 -20.45 7.87
N ARG A 344 -18.43 -19.62 8.88
CA ARG A 344 -19.45 -19.32 9.91
C ARG A 344 -20.01 -17.90 9.82
N LEU A 345 -19.41 -17.05 9.00
CA LEU A 345 -19.78 -15.64 8.85
C LEU A 345 -19.92 -15.27 7.37
N GLN A 346 -21.00 -14.58 7.02
CA GLN A 346 -21.15 -13.90 5.74
C GLN A 346 -21.09 -12.39 5.96
N ILE A 347 -20.36 -11.69 5.10
CA ILE A 347 -20.32 -10.22 5.12
C ILE A 347 -20.69 -9.63 3.75
N GLY A 348 -21.25 -8.42 3.74
CA GLY A 348 -21.69 -7.76 2.51
C GLY A 348 -22.07 -6.29 2.68
N GLY A 349 -22.57 -5.69 1.60
CA GLY A 349 -23.19 -4.36 1.66
C GLY A 349 -24.51 -4.36 2.44
N GLU A 350 -24.96 -3.20 2.88
CA GLU A 350 -26.23 -2.99 3.58
C GLU A 350 -27.46 -3.50 2.80
N ASP A 351 -27.40 -3.42 1.49
CA ASP A 351 -28.39 -3.96 0.54
C ASP A 351 -28.50 -5.50 0.57
N GLN A 352 -27.48 -6.21 1.06
CA GLN A 352 -27.44 -7.68 1.08
C GLN A 352 -28.01 -8.31 2.36
N TRP A 353 -28.51 -7.51 3.32
CA TRP A 353 -28.96 -8.01 4.62
C TRP A 353 -29.99 -9.13 4.51
N GLY A 354 -31.01 -8.96 3.67
CA GLY A 354 -32.08 -9.95 3.50
C GLY A 354 -31.53 -11.30 3.04
N ASN A 355 -30.61 -11.30 2.08
CA ASN A 355 -30.04 -12.52 1.54
C ASN A 355 -29.07 -13.22 2.52
N ILE A 356 -28.31 -12.44 3.30
CA ILE A 356 -27.45 -12.96 4.36
C ILE A 356 -28.28 -13.70 5.42
N VAL A 357 -29.36 -13.08 5.90
CA VAL A 357 -30.23 -13.67 6.91
C VAL A 357 -30.90 -14.94 6.38
N ALA A 358 -31.33 -14.96 5.12
CA ALA A 358 -31.88 -16.16 4.48
C ALA A 358 -30.87 -17.33 4.47
N GLY A 359 -29.59 -17.06 4.21
CA GLY A 359 -28.52 -18.05 4.30
C GLY A 359 -28.30 -18.60 5.72
N ILE A 360 -28.31 -17.71 6.73
CA ILE A 360 -28.21 -18.10 8.15
C ILE A 360 -29.38 -19.00 8.54
N ASP A 361 -30.60 -18.62 8.14
CA ASP A 361 -31.79 -19.40 8.41
C ASP A 361 -31.78 -20.77 7.71
N LEU A 362 -31.28 -20.83 6.48
CA LEU A 362 -31.11 -22.10 5.76
C LEU A 362 -30.14 -23.03 6.49
N ILE A 363 -28.97 -22.53 6.92
CA ILE A 363 -28.00 -23.31 7.70
C ILE A 363 -28.63 -23.81 9.00
N ARG A 364 -29.34 -22.95 9.72
CA ARG A 364 -30.03 -23.33 10.95
C ARG A 364 -31.05 -24.45 10.71
N ARG A 365 -31.83 -24.37 9.62
CA ARG A 365 -32.84 -25.40 9.28
C ARG A 365 -32.23 -26.72 8.83
N VAL A 366 -31.16 -26.68 8.04
CA VAL A 366 -30.54 -27.88 7.44
C VAL A 366 -29.53 -28.55 8.39
N LYS A 367 -28.78 -27.77 9.16
CA LYS A 367 -27.67 -28.26 10.00
C LYS A 367 -27.92 -28.15 11.50
N ALA A 368 -28.98 -27.48 11.93
CA ALA A 368 -29.22 -27.18 13.34
C ALA A 368 -27.99 -26.51 14.02
N GLN A 369 -27.25 -25.70 13.26
CA GLN A 369 -26.07 -24.97 13.73
C GLN A 369 -26.23 -23.47 13.49
N GLN A 370 -25.48 -22.69 14.25
CA GLN A 370 -25.49 -21.23 14.18
C GLN A 370 -24.48 -20.73 13.14
N ALA A 371 -24.90 -19.72 12.37
CA ALA A 371 -24.07 -18.92 11.48
C ALA A 371 -24.41 -17.44 11.70
N TYR A 372 -23.53 -16.56 11.22
CA TYR A 372 -23.60 -15.12 11.52
C TYR A 372 -23.52 -14.28 10.25
N GLY A 373 -24.04 -13.06 10.34
CA GLY A 373 -24.08 -12.08 9.26
C GLY A 373 -23.67 -10.70 9.75
N MET A 374 -22.97 -9.96 8.89
CA MET A 374 -22.57 -8.57 9.12
C MET A 374 -22.62 -7.76 7.82
N THR A 375 -23.25 -6.60 7.85
CA THR A 375 -23.32 -5.69 6.69
C THR A 375 -22.62 -4.37 6.95
N PHE A 376 -22.19 -3.74 5.87
CA PHE A 376 -21.48 -2.47 5.91
C PHE A 376 -22.30 -1.35 5.29
N LYS A 377 -22.22 -0.16 5.90
CA LYS A 377 -22.96 1.03 5.46
C LYS A 377 -22.68 1.37 4.01
N LEU A 378 -23.75 1.66 3.26
CA LEU A 378 -23.61 2.29 1.96
C LEU A 378 -23.06 3.70 2.14
N VAL A 379 -21.94 4.00 1.47
CA VAL A 379 -21.30 5.31 1.59
C VAL A 379 -22.06 6.32 0.73
N THR A 380 -22.78 7.22 1.39
CA THR A 380 -23.34 8.44 0.81
C THR A 380 -22.45 9.62 1.13
N ARG A 381 -22.31 10.58 0.22
CA ARG A 381 -21.62 11.85 0.50
C ARG A 381 -22.49 12.76 1.37
N SER A 382 -21.90 13.76 2.02
CA SER A 382 -22.66 14.72 2.83
C SER A 382 -23.69 15.54 2.03
N ASP A 383 -23.52 15.60 0.69
CA ASP A 383 -24.47 16.19 -0.26
C ASP A 383 -25.63 15.26 -0.67
N GLY A 384 -25.73 14.07 -0.09
CA GLY A 384 -26.78 13.08 -0.36
C GLY A 384 -26.57 12.24 -1.63
N LYS A 385 -25.51 12.47 -2.42
CA LYS A 385 -25.22 11.66 -3.61
C LYS A 385 -24.58 10.32 -3.25
N LYS A 386 -24.94 9.25 -3.98
CA LYS A 386 -24.24 7.95 -3.89
C LYS A 386 -22.76 8.14 -4.24
N MET A 387 -21.88 7.62 -3.39
CA MET A 387 -20.44 7.69 -3.57
C MET A 387 -20.02 6.87 -4.81
N GLY A 388 -18.94 7.27 -5.48
CA GLY A 388 -18.51 6.66 -6.73
C GLY A 388 -19.13 7.22 -7.99
N LYS A 389 -20.24 7.97 -7.95
CA LYS A 389 -20.79 8.65 -9.13
C LYS A 389 -20.27 10.09 -9.23
N THR A 390 -19.49 10.38 -10.27
CA THR A 390 -19.14 11.74 -10.71
C THR A 390 -20.10 12.22 -11.80
N GLU A 391 -20.02 13.50 -12.17
CA GLU A 391 -20.73 14.03 -13.35
C GLU A 391 -20.36 13.29 -14.66
N LYS A 392 -19.21 12.61 -14.68
CA LYS A 392 -18.72 11.78 -15.81
C LYS A 392 -19.01 10.28 -15.68
N GLY A 393 -19.65 9.82 -14.59
CA GLY A 393 -19.89 8.39 -14.34
C GLY A 393 -19.11 7.83 -13.14
N ALA A 394 -18.98 6.50 -13.08
CA ALA A 394 -18.37 5.80 -11.94
C ALA A 394 -16.83 5.98 -11.87
N ILE A 395 -16.25 5.99 -10.66
CA ILE A 395 -14.78 5.91 -10.45
C ILE A 395 -14.37 4.44 -10.39
N PHE A 396 -13.79 3.94 -11.47
CA PHE A 396 -13.37 2.56 -11.61
C PHE A 396 -12.00 2.30 -10.97
N LEU A 397 -11.75 1.05 -10.60
CA LEU A 397 -10.43 0.61 -10.10
C LEU A 397 -9.46 0.27 -11.24
N ASP A 398 -9.96 0.01 -12.45
CA ASP A 398 -9.14 -0.20 -13.64
C ASP A 398 -8.54 1.13 -14.14
N VAL A 399 -7.20 1.14 -14.28
CA VAL A 399 -6.41 2.28 -14.73
C VAL A 399 -6.80 2.79 -16.13
N ASN A 400 -7.34 1.91 -16.97
CA ASN A 400 -7.77 2.24 -18.34
C ASN A 400 -9.13 2.95 -18.36
N LEU A 401 -9.95 2.76 -17.32
CA LEU A 401 -11.27 3.38 -17.18
C LEU A 401 -11.21 4.64 -16.30
N THR A 402 -10.33 4.67 -15.31
CA THR A 402 -10.08 5.85 -14.48
C THR A 402 -8.61 5.96 -14.16
N SER A 403 -7.98 7.05 -14.60
CA SER A 403 -6.55 7.23 -14.39
C SER A 403 -6.22 7.46 -12.90
N PRO A 404 -5.00 7.14 -12.43
CA PRO A 404 -4.60 7.37 -11.04
C PRO A 404 -4.69 8.85 -10.65
N TYR A 405 -4.44 9.75 -11.61
CA TYR A 405 -4.61 11.18 -11.42
C TYR A 405 -6.08 11.58 -11.23
N GLU A 406 -7.00 11.06 -12.04
CA GLU A 406 -8.44 11.33 -11.88
C GLU A 406 -8.97 10.81 -10.55
N MET A 407 -8.54 9.60 -10.15
CA MET A 407 -8.87 9.04 -8.84
C MET A 407 -8.28 9.90 -7.70
N TYR A 408 -7.04 10.35 -7.82
CA TYR A 408 -6.42 11.27 -6.86
C TYR A 408 -7.23 12.56 -6.73
N GLN A 409 -7.62 13.16 -7.86
CA GLN A 409 -8.44 14.36 -7.89
C GLN A 409 -9.82 14.13 -7.29
N TYR A 410 -10.44 12.98 -7.52
CA TYR A 410 -11.71 12.61 -6.89
C TYR A 410 -11.60 12.69 -5.36
N TRP A 411 -10.61 12.03 -4.77
CA TRP A 411 -10.39 12.04 -3.32
C TRP A 411 -9.96 13.41 -2.77
N ARG A 412 -9.19 14.18 -3.53
CA ARG A 412 -8.82 15.56 -3.18
C ARG A 412 -10.01 16.50 -3.10
N ASN A 413 -11.06 16.25 -3.89
CA ASN A 413 -12.21 17.13 -4.05
C ASN A 413 -13.42 16.72 -3.19
N VAL A 414 -13.26 15.75 -2.28
CA VAL A 414 -14.31 15.42 -1.30
C VAL A 414 -14.58 16.60 -0.36
N SER A 415 -15.79 16.69 0.18
CA SER A 415 -16.16 17.77 1.11
C SER A 415 -15.33 17.66 2.40
N ASP A 416 -15.12 18.79 3.09
CA ASP A 416 -14.38 18.82 4.35
C ASP A 416 -15.02 17.91 5.41
N GLU A 417 -16.34 17.81 5.40
CA GLU A 417 -17.16 16.97 6.29
C GLU A 417 -16.92 15.47 6.07
N ASP A 418 -16.58 15.07 4.84
CA ASP A 418 -16.40 13.66 4.48
C ASP A 418 -14.97 13.16 4.68
N VAL A 419 -13.97 14.05 4.81
CA VAL A 419 -12.54 13.68 4.85
C VAL A 419 -12.24 12.68 5.95
N GLN A 420 -12.70 12.93 7.18
CA GLN A 420 -12.43 12.04 8.31
C GLN A 420 -13.06 10.68 8.10
N ARG A 421 -14.34 10.65 7.69
CA ARG A 421 -15.06 9.41 7.43
C ARG A 421 -14.39 8.59 6.33
N PHE A 422 -13.94 9.24 5.26
CA PHE A 422 -13.28 8.54 4.16
C PHE A 422 -11.86 8.09 4.51
N LEU A 423 -11.13 8.83 5.35
CA LEU A 423 -9.87 8.35 5.91
C LEU A 423 -10.08 7.06 6.73
N LEU A 424 -11.13 7.01 7.55
CA LEU A 424 -11.46 5.83 8.36
C LEU A 424 -11.85 4.61 7.51
N LEU A 425 -12.60 4.83 6.42
CA LEU A 425 -13.15 3.77 5.58
C LEU A 425 -12.21 3.32 4.45
N TYR A 426 -11.40 4.21 3.86
CA TYR A 426 -10.63 3.96 2.64
C TYR A 426 -9.11 3.93 2.84
N THR A 427 -8.63 3.95 4.07
CA THR A 427 -7.20 3.85 4.38
C THR A 427 -6.92 2.91 5.55
N PHE A 428 -5.70 2.37 5.63
CA PHE A 428 -5.23 1.57 6.76
C PHE A 428 -4.47 2.39 7.82
N LEU A 429 -4.58 3.72 7.78
CA LEU A 429 -3.92 4.58 8.77
C LEU A 429 -4.48 4.34 10.18
N PRO A 430 -3.67 4.46 11.24
CA PRO A 430 -4.12 4.43 12.63
C PRO A 430 -5.27 5.42 12.89
N VAL A 431 -6.31 4.97 13.62
CA VAL A 431 -7.49 5.82 13.92
C VAL A 431 -7.08 7.10 14.65
N GLN A 432 -6.17 7.01 15.62
CA GLN A 432 -5.67 8.17 16.36
C GLN A 432 -4.98 9.19 15.43
N GLU A 433 -4.20 8.71 14.45
CA GLU A 433 -3.53 9.57 13.48
C GLU A 433 -4.55 10.30 12.60
N ILE A 434 -5.62 9.62 12.18
CA ILE A 434 -6.72 10.21 11.42
C ILE A 434 -7.40 11.31 12.24
N LEU A 435 -7.77 11.01 13.49
CA LEU A 435 -8.44 11.97 14.38
C LEU A 435 -7.59 13.23 14.63
N LEU A 436 -6.26 13.07 14.78
CA LEU A 436 -5.33 14.19 14.91
C LEU A 436 -5.24 15.01 13.62
N ALA A 437 -5.14 14.33 12.46
CA ALA A 437 -5.03 14.98 11.16
C ALA A 437 -6.32 15.74 10.76
N THR A 438 -7.49 15.29 11.22
CA THR A 438 -8.80 15.88 10.88
C THR A 438 -9.31 16.87 11.92
N LYS A 439 -8.62 17.03 13.05
CA LYS A 439 -8.97 18.01 14.08
C LYS A 439 -8.86 19.47 13.60
N GLN A 440 -8.00 19.71 12.61
CA GLN A 440 -7.74 21.05 12.07
C GLN A 440 -8.77 21.42 11.00
N LYS A 441 -9.17 22.70 10.92
CA LYS A 441 -10.15 23.21 9.94
C LYS A 441 -9.52 24.13 8.90
N GLY A 442 -10.17 24.28 7.75
CA GLY A 442 -9.74 25.22 6.69
C GLY A 442 -8.50 24.76 5.94
N GLN A 443 -7.55 25.67 5.68
CA GLN A 443 -6.36 25.36 4.86
C GLN A 443 -5.53 24.18 5.38
N ALA A 444 -5.52 23.94 6.70
CA ALA A 444 -4.79 22.84 7.30
C ALA A 444 -5.38 21.46 6.98
N LEU A 445 -6.70 21.37 6.72
CA LEU A 445 -7.36 20.13 6.30
C LEU A 445 -6.92 19.67 4.90
N ASN A 446 -6.29 20.57 4.12
CA ASN A 446 -5.72 20.18 2.83
C ASN A 446 -4.66 19.09 2.97
N GLN A 447 -3.91 19.03 4.07
CA GLN A 447 -2.96 17.93 4.28
C GLN A 447 -3.68 16.59 4.47
N ALA A 448 -4.77 16.56 5.24
CA ALA A 448 -5.58 15.37 5.44
C ALA A 448 -6.23 14.89 4.13
N LYS A 449 -6.73 15.82 3.30
CA LYS A 449 -7.25 15.49 1.96
C LYS A 449 -6.17 14.95 1.02
N ASP A 450 -4.95 15.46 1.11
CA ASP A 450 -3.82 15.03 0.27
C ASP A 450 -3.41 13.63 0.67
N LYS A 451 -3.39 13.37 1.98
CA LYS A 451 -3.15 12.06 2.57
C LYS A 451 -4.23 11.05 2.19
N LEU A 452 -5.51 11.43 2.25
CA LEU A 452 -6.62 10.57 1.80
C LEU A 452 -6.42 10.15 0.34
N ALA A 453 -6.17 11.11 -0.55
CA ALA A 453 -5.98 10.83 -1.96
C ALA A 453 -4.75 9.96 -2.22
N TYR A 454 -3.65 10.24 -1.55
CA TYR A 454 -2.42 9.47 -1.66
C TYR A 454 -2.61 8.02 -1.19
N GLU A 455 -3.14 7.80 0.02
CA GLU A 455 -3.34 6.46 0.57
C GLU A 455 -4.35 5.65 -0.24
N ALA A 456 -5.44 6.27 -0.70
CA ALA A 456 -6.43 5.59 -1.54
C ALA A 456 -5.86 5.16 -2.90
N VAL A 457 -5.10 6.04 -3.57
CA VAL A 457 -4.44 5.69 -4.84
C VAL A 457 -3.32 4.67 -4.62
N LYS A 458 -2.55 4.80 -3.53
CA LYS A 458 -1.48 3.86 -3.17
C LYS A 458 -2.05 2.46 -2.95
N LEU A 459 -3.19 2.37 -2.27
CA LEU A 459 -3.88 1.11 -2.02
C LEU A 459 -4.28 0.40 -3.31
N ILE A 460 -4.79 1.14 -4.31
CA ILE A 460 -5.38 0.57 -5.52
C ILE A 460 -4.34 0.39 -6.65
N HIS A 461 -3.48 1.37 -6.86
CA HIS A 461 -2.55 1.46 -8.00
C HIS A 461 -1.06 1.40 -7.61
N GLY A 462 -0.77 1.24 -6.31
CA GLY A 462 0.60 1.17 -5.80
C GLY A 462 1.25 2.53 -5.56
N GLU A 463 2.37 2.49 -4.83
CA GLU A 463 3.02 3.70 -4.31
C GLU A 463 3.59 4.59 -5.41
N LEU A 464 4.16 4.01 -6.47
CA LEU A 464 4.72 4.77 -7.58
C LEU A 464 3.65 5.65 -8.25
N LYS A 465 2.49 5.06 -8.57
CA LYS A 465 1.37 5.78 -9.18
C LYS A 465 0.75 6.83 -8.26
N ALA A 466 0.71 6.56 -6.96
CA ALA A 466 0.27 7.55 -5.97
C ALA A 466 1.21 8.76 -5.91
N LYS A 467 2.54 8.53 -5.92
CA LYS A 467 3.55 9.59 -5.96
C LYS A 467 3.46 10.41 -7.24
N GLU A 468 3.35 9.76 -8.40
CA GLU A 468 3.14 10.43 -9.70
C GLU A 468 1.88 11.31 -9.68
N ALA A 469 0.75 10.77 -9.23
CA ALA A 469 -0.51 11.51 -9.16
C ALA A 469 -0.47 12.69 -8.17
N GLN A 470 0.18 12.51 -7.02
CA GLN A 470 0.39 13.57 -6.03
C GLN A 470 1.28 14.69 -6.58
N GLN A 471 2.37 14.35 -7.25
CA GLN A 471 3.27 15.33 -7.88
C GLN A 471 2.55 16.11 -8.99
N ALA A 472 1.80 15.42 -9.85
CA ALA A 472 0.99 16.05 -10.88
C ALA A 472 -0.04 17.02 -10.29
N ALA A 473 -0.74 16.61 -9.22
CA ALA A 473 -1.70 17.46 -8.52
C ALA A 473 -1.03 18.71 -7.91
N ARG A 474 0.12 18.58 -7.25
CA ARG A 474 0.84 19.70 -6.61
C ARG A 474 1.45 20.68 -7.62
N SER A 475 1.93 20.17 -8.76
CA SER A 475 2.55 20.99 -9.82
C SER A 475 1.55 21.94 -10.49
N LEU A 476 0.25 21.61 -10.49
CA LEU A 476 -0.80 22.47 -11.03
C LEU A 476 -1.20 23.63 -10.10
N PHE A 477 -0.88 23.56 -8.79
CA PHE A 477 -1.23 24.61 -7.81
C PHE A 477 -0.07 25.57 -7.50
N SER A 478 1.18 25.15 -7.70
CA SER A 478 2.33 26.04 -7.60
C SER A 478 2.49 26.77 -8.94
N GLY A 479 2.20 28.07 -8.99
CA GLY A 479 2.09 28.88 -10.21
C GLY A 479 3.34 29.04 -11.10
N ASN A 480 4.32 28.13 -11.02
CA ASN A 480 5.48 28.00 -11.89
C ASN A 480 5.45 26.66 -12.64
N GLY A 481 4.39 26.42 -13.41
CA GLY A 481 4.25 25.23 -14.24
C GLY A 481 5.38 25.15 -15.28
N ARG A 482 6.47 24.45 -14.94
CA ARG A 482 7.40 23.88 -15.92
C ARG A 482 6.64 22.82 -16.71
N GLU A 483 6.36 23.15 -17.96
CA GLU A 483 6.11 22.41 -19.22
C GLU A 483 5.83 20.89 -19.29
N GLY A 484 5.90 20.11 -18.20
CA GLY A 484 5.96 18.65 -18.26
C GLY A 484 4.63 17.87 -18.19
N GLN A 485 3.54 18.40 -17.63
CA GLN A 485 2.33 17.58 -17.36
C GLN A 485 0.99 18.35 -17.47
N VAL A 486 0.82 19.09 -18.57
CA VAL A 486 -0.51 19.50 -19.04
C VAL A 486 -1.11 18.32 -19.81
N PRO A 487 -2.43 17.99 -19.71
CA PRO A 487 -3.07 16.98 -20.57
C PRO A 487 -2.67 17.18 -22.03
N GLN A 488 -1.98 16.19 -22.59
CA GLN A 488 -1.48 16.26 -23.96
C GLN A 488 -2.46 15.56 -24.90
N LEU A 489 -2.86 16.26 -25.96
CA LEU A 489 -3.68 15.72 -27.03
C LEU A 489 -2.86 15.75 -28.32
N THR A 490 -2.63 14.60 -28.94
CA THR A 490 -1.96 14.53 -30.24
C THR A 490 -3.01 14.49 -31.34
N LEU A 491 -2.93 15.42 -32.29
CA LEU A 491 -3.83 15.52 -33.43
C LEU A 491 -3.07 15.28 -34.74
N ARG A 492 -3.73 14.68 -35.73
CA ARG A 492 -3.22 14.64 -37.10
C ARG A 492 -3.59 15.93 -37.80
N VAL A 493 -2.72 16.40 -38.69
CA VAL A 493 -2.99 17.60 -39.51
C VAL A 493 -4.27 17.41 -40.35
N SER A 494 -4.58 16.19 -40.78
CA SER A 494 -5.81 15.84 -41.50
C SER A 494 -7.11 16.10 -40.73
N ASP A 495 -7.04 16.17 -39.40
CA ASP A 495 -8.22 16.34 -38.54
C ASP A 495 -8.61 17.83 -38.41
N ILE A 496 -7.77 18.74 -38.91
CA ILE A 496 -7.94 20.19 -38.81
C ILE A 496 -8.32 20.74 -40.19
N SER A 497 -9.60 21.07 -40.36
CA SER A 497 -10.08 21.76 -41.56
C SER A 497 -9.47 23.16 -41.68
N SER A 498 -9.11 23.57 -42.90
CA SER A 498 -8.61 24.93 -43.21
C SER A 498 -9.61 26.05 -42.90
N GLU A 499 -10.88 25.71 -42.72
CA GLU A 499 -11.95 26.66 -42.37
C GLU A 499 -12.24 26.69 -40.85
N MET A 500 -11.58 25.84 -40.06
CA MET A 500 -11.80 25.74 -38.62
C MET A 500 -11.32 27.00 -37.91
N ASN A 501 -12.18 27.59 -37.08
CA ASN A 501 -11.86 28.75 -36.26
C ASN A 501 -11.49 28.32 -34.82
N ILE A 502 -10.93 29.23 -34.01
CA ILE A 502 -10.44 28.87 -32.66
C ILE A 502 -11.54 28.33 -31.74
N LEU A 503 -12.79 28.78 -31.92
CA LEU A 503 -13.91 28.33 -31.09
C LEU A 503 -14.27 26.87 -31.41
N ASP A 504 -14.26 26.50 -32.68
CA ASP A 504 -14.47 25.12 -33.12
C ASP A 504 -13.32 24.21 -32.64
N PHE A 505 -12.09 24.71 -32.72
CA PHE A 505 -10.91 24.02 -32.22
C PHE A 505 -10.97 23.76 -30.70
N CYS A 506 -11.39 24.76 -29.91
CA CYS A 506 -11.57 24.60 -28.46
C CYS A 506 -12.59 23.51 -28.08
N VAL A 507 -13.64 23.34 -28.89
CA VAL A 507 -14.61 22.26 -28.67
C VAL A 507 -14.01 20.91 -29.06
N MET A 508 -13.35 20.85 -30.22
CA MET A 508 -12.71 19.64 -30.73
C MET A 508 -11.69 19.05 -29.76
N ILE A 509 -10.86 19.88 -29.13
CA ILE A 509 -9.85 19.43 -28.17
C ILE A 509 -10.41 19.17 -26.76
N GLY A 510 -11.73 19.27 -26.56
CA GLY A 510 -12.38 19.09 -25.26
C GLY A 510 -12.12 20.22 -24.26
N LEU A 511 -11.58 21.36 -24.72
CA LEU A 511 -11.39 22.54 -23.88
C LEU A 511 -12.73 23.19 -23.54
N CYS A 512 -13.71 23.20 -24.44
CA CYS A 512 -15.07 23.67 -24.19
C CYS A 512 -16.11 22.60 -24.56
N SER A 513 -17.26 22.58 -23.89
CA SER A 513 -18.36 21.63 -24.18
C SER A 513 -19.19 22.01 -25.40
N SER A 514 -19.19 23.30 -25.77
CA SER A 514 -19.93 23.81 -26.94
C SER A 514 -19.33 25.10 -27.49
N LYS A 515 -19.63 25.41 -28.76
CA LYS A 515 -19.17 26.65 -29.42
C LYS A 515 -19.72 27.91 -28.73
N GLY A 516 -20.95 27.85 -28.21
CA GLY A 516 -21.57 28.93 -27.45
C GLY A 516 -20.94 29.16 -26.06
N GLU A 517 -20.37 28.12 -25.45
CA GLU A 517 -19.55 28.25 -24.24
C GLU A 517 -18.21 28.90 -24.58
N ALA A 518 -17.52 28.41 -25.61
CA ALA A 518 -16.24 28.94 -26.06
C ALA A 518 -16.32 30.45 -26.38
N ARG A 519 -17.40 30.88 -27.04
CA ARG A 519 -17.65 32.31 -27.35
C ARG A 519 -17.81 33.15 -26.09
N ARG A 520 -18.64 32.72 -25.13
CA ARG A 520 -18.84 33.43 -23.84
C ARG A 520 -17.54 33.59 -23.05
N ILE A 521 -16.70 32.57 -23.05
CA ILE A 521 -15.41 32.61 -22.35
C ILE A 521 -14.44 33.57 -23.04
N TRP A 522 -14.41 33.57 -24.37
CA TRP A 522 -13.58 34.48 -25.14
C TRP A 522 -14.01 35.95 -24.94
N GLU A 523 -15.32 36.24 -25.03
CA GLU A 523 -15.89 37.56 -24.73
C GLU A 523 -15.57 38.02 -23.30
N GLY A 524 -15.63 37.10 -22.33
CA GLY A 524 -15.24 37.32 -20.94
C GLY A 524 -13.72 37.38 -20.69
N GLY A 525 -12.87 37.26 -21.72
CA GLY A 525 -11.41 37.34 -21.60
C GLY A 525 -10.74 36.14 -20.92
N GLY A 526 -11.44 35.02 -20.87
CA GLY A 526 -11.00 33.79 -20.23
C GLY A 526 -10.22 32.83 -21.14
N LEU A 527 -9.99 33.14 -22.42
CA LEU A 527 -9.34 32.24 -23.37
C LEU A 527 -7.89 32.68 -23.67
N TYR A 528 -6.94 31.76 -23.53
CA TYR A 528 -5.51 32.02 -23.72
C TYR A 528 -4.85 30.92 -24.56
N ALA A 529 -3.87 31.31 -25.37
CA ALA A 529 -2.99 30.43 -26.12
C ALA A 529 -1.53 30.86 -25.87
N GLU A 530 -0.65 29.93 -25.53
CA GLU A 530 0.76 30.21 -25.17
C GLU A 530 0.92 31.34 -24.13
N GLY A 531 0.03 31.36 -23.15
CA GLY A 531 0.01 32.38 -22.08
C GLY A 531 -0.53 33.75 -22.49
N LYS A 532 -0.79 33.99 -23.79
CA LYS A 532 -1.38 35.25 -24.30
C LYS A 532 -2.89 35.12 -24.46
N ARG A 533 -3.63 36.20 -24.19
CA ARG A 533 -5.08 36.24 -24.41
C ARG A 533 -5.37 36.11 -25.90
N VAL A 534 -6.35 35.29 -26.26
CA VAL A 534 -6.80 35.14 -27.65
C VAL A 534 -7.66 36.35 -28.01
N GLU A 535 -7.21 37.16 -28.97
CA GLU A 535 -7.91 38.37 -29.41
C GLU A 535 -8.65 38.18 -30.75
N ASP A 536 -8.14 37.32 -31.61
CA ASP A 536 -8.76 36.96 -32.89
C ASP A 536 -9.17 35.48 -32.85
N ILE A 537 -10.38 35.19 -33.33
CA ILE A 537 -10.93 33.82 -33.41
C ILE A 537 -10.89 33.24 -34.83
N SER A 538 -10.40 33.98 -35.83
CA SER A 538 -10.36 33.57 -37.24
C SER A 538 -9.62 32.24 -37.49
N SER A 539 -9.96 31.57 -38.59
CA SER A 539 -9.24 30.37 -39.05
C SER A 539 -7.77 30.67 -39.38
N GLN A 540 -7.47 31.90 -39.80
CA GLN A 540 -6.11 32.36 -40.06
C GLN A 540 -5.28 32.50 -38.78
N CYS A 541 -5.91 32.92 -37.67
CA CYS A 541 -5.29 32.95 -36.35
C CYS A 541 -4.98 31.53 -35.84
N LEU A 542 -5.94 30.61 -35.97
CA LEU A 542 -5.73 29.20 -35.62
C LEU A 542 -4.57 28.58 -36.41
N THR A 543 -4.57 28.79 -37.73
CA THR A 543 -3.48 28.31 -38.61
C THR A 543 -2.12 28.85 -38.17
N THR A 544 -2.06 30.09 -37.70
CA THR A 544 -0.82 30.71 -37.23
C THR A 544 -0.36 30.13 -35.88
N LEU A 545 -1.29 29.89 -34.95
CA LEU A 545 -1.02 29.24 -33.67
C LEU A 545 -0.50 27.81 -33.84
N LEU A 546 -0.99 27.10 -34.86
CA LEU A 546 -0.64 25.72 -35.18
C LEU A 546 0.61 25.58 -36.07
N LYS A 547 1.33 26.66 -36.39
CA LYS A 547 2.62 26.57 -37.13
C LYS A 547 3.73 25.90 -36.29
N GLY A 548 3.64 25.98 -34.96
CA GLY A 548 4.54 25.26 -34.04
C GLY A 548 4.19 23.77 -33.93
N ASN A 549 5.12 22.94 -33.46
CA ASN A 549 4.85 21.50 -33.24
C ASN A 549 3.92 21.22 -32.04
N SER A 550 3.62 22.25 -31.23
CA SER A 550 2.70 22.17 -30.11
C SER A 550 2.07 23.52 -29.79
N VAL A 551 0.86 23.53 -29.24
CA VAL A 551 0.20 24.73 -28.69
C VAL A 551 -0.47 24.44 -27.33
N LEU A 552 -0.23 25.29 -26.34
CA LEU A 552 -0.86 25.26 -25.02
C LEU A 552 -2.11 26.16 -25.02
N MET A 553 -3.27 25.54 -24.90
CA MET A 553 -4.56 26.22 -24.77
C MET A 553 -5.03 26.24 -23.31
N ARG A 554 -5.58 27.37 -22.87
CA ARG A 554 -6.06 27.56 -21.49
C ARG A 554 -7.41 28.25 -21.44
N GLN A 555 -8.31 27.67 -20.66
CA GLN A 555 -9.60 28.25 -20.27
C GLN A 555 -9.56 28.66 -18.80
N GLY A 556 -9.72 29.96 -18.54
CA GLY A 556 -9.73 30.56 -17.22
C GLY A 556 -8.42 30.34 -16.46
N LYS A 557 -8.50 30.09 -15.14
CA LYS A 557 -7.33 29.88 -14.28
C LYS A 557 -6.92 28.41 -14.13
N LYS A 558 -7.80 27.44 -14.44
CA LYS A 558 -7.67 26.04 -14.00
C LYS A 558 -7.63 24.99 -15.10
N LYS A 559 -8.14 25.25 -16.32
CA LYS A 559 -8.22 24.23 -17.37
C LYS A 559 -7.19 24.49 -18.46
N TYR A 560 -6.32 23.51 -18.70
CA TYR A 560 -5.19 23.58 -19.63
C TYR A 560 -5.18 22.32 -20.49
N ILE A 561 -4.89 22.46 -21.78
CA ILE A 561 -4.67 21.35 -22.72
C ILE A 561 -3.50 21.73 -23.63
N ARG A 562 -2.50 20.85 -23.74
CA ARG A 562 -1.39 21.00 -24.68
C ARG A 562 -1.68 20.13 -25.89
N VAL A 563 -1.78 20.75 -27.06
CA VAL A 563 -2.03 20.07 -28.32
C VAL A 563 -0.69 19.86 -29.02
N MET A 564 -0.40 18.63 -29.41
CA MET A 564 0.77 18.25 -30.21
C MET A 564 0.31 17.93 -31.63
N LEU A 565 1.03 18.42 -32.65
CA LEU A 565 0.73 18.10 -34.05
C LEU A 565 1.68 17.01 -34.54
N ASP A 566 1.12 15.87 -34.95
CA ASP A 566 1.89 14.81 -35.59
C ASP A 566 2.04 15.12 -37.08
N LYS A 567 3.29 15.40 -37.51
CA LYS A 567 3.67 15.72 -38.90
C LYS A 567 4.09 14.50 -39.71
N LYS A 568 3.83 13.26 -39.27
CA LYS A 568 4.05 12.09 -40.12
C LYS A 568 3.24 12.23 -41.40
N GLU A 569 3.94 12.61 -42.47
CA GLU A 569 3.43 12.67 -43.84
C GLU A 569 2.97 11.27 -44.27
N ALA A 570 1.87 11.29 -45.04
CA ALA A 570 1.52 10.23 -45.97
C ALA A 570 2.58 10.08 -47.06
#